data_AF-T1CT55-F1
#
_entry.id   AF-T1CT55-F1
#
_cell.length_a   1.000
_cell.length_b   1.000
_cell.length_c   1.000
_cell.angle_alpha   90.00
_cell.angle_beta   90.00
_cell.angle_gamma   90.00
#
_symmetry.space_group_name_H-M   'P 1'
#
loop_
_entity.id
_entity.type
_entity.pdbx_description
1 polymer ?
#
loop_
_entity_poly.entity_id
_entity_poly.type
_entity_poly.pdbx_seq_one_letter_code
_entity_poly.pdbx_strand_id
1 'polypeptide(L)'
;MLLNVSASGTVANSYIEINGAQYPLVIPSGAQTGLKLVQGFTMTANQVANFTVDFMLQQSITAPPGQTSGGGTQDYLLKPALRLINNVQAGTISGTVALSTLQSISACLAGYSGSGPLPNAQVDIFSGTVTPSSTLTPVVEPEIALSSSGSYTYDQPFLLAGGYTVAVACSGTSSTGTSTVTFIPAAGTAATVTANQTTTVNF
;
A
#
# COMPACT_ATOMS: atom_id res chain seq x y z
N MET A 1 -14.34 18.58 5.38
CA MET A 1 -14.48 17.64 4.25
C MET A 1 -14.99 16.32 4.81
N LEU A 2 -16.19 15.88 4.45
CA LEU A 2 -16.66 14.52 4.72
C LEU A 2 -16.62 13.76 3.40
N LEU A 3 -15.96 12.60 3.39
CA LEU A 3 -16.10 11.64 2.30
C LEU A 3 -17.12 10.59 2.73
N ASN A 4 -18.24 10.51 1.99
CA ASN A 4 -19.28 9.52 2.22
C ASN A 4 -18.91 8.24 1.47
N VAL A 5 -18.52 7.22 2.22
CA VAL A 5 -18.35 5.86 1.72
C VAL A 5 -19.55 5.04 2.17
N SER A 6 -20.21 4.34 1.23
CA SER A 6 -21.32 3.44 1.56
C SER A 6 -20.76 2.14 2.13
N ALA A 7 -20.58 2.08 3.45
CA ALA A 7 -20.02 0.93 4.17
C ALA A 7 -20.90 0.59 5.38
N SER A 8 -22.17 0.26 5.10
CA SER A 8 -23.22 0.03 6.09
C SER A 8 -23.37 -1.44 6.53
N GLY A 9 -22.41 -2.30 6.23
CA GLY A 9 -22.51 -3.73 6.55
C GLY A 9 -23.36 -4.55 5.56
N THR A 10 -23.50 -4.07 4.32
CA THR A 10 -24.20 -4.78 3.24
C THR A 10 -23.24 -4.99 2.08
N VAL A 11 -23.10 -6.25 1.62
CA VAL A 11 -22.11 -6.64 0.58
C VAL A 11 -22.34 -5.90 -0.75
N ALA A 12 -23.58 -5.49 -1.05
CA ALA A 12 -23.91 -4.72 -2.26
C ALA A 12 -23.32 -3.30 -2.30
N ASN A 13 -22.76 -2.81 -1.20
CA ASN A 13 -22.16 -1.48 -1.12
C ASN A 13 -20.63 -1.58 -1.21
N SER A 14 -19.94 -1.57 -0.07
CA SER A 14 -18.49 -1.78 0.01
C SER A 14 -18.18 -3.15 0.61
N TYR A 15 -17.25 -3.87 0.01
CA TYR A 15 -16.82 -5.18 0.48
C TYR A 15 -15.30 -5.31 0.46
N ILE A 16 -14.78 -6.24 1.26
CA ILE A 16 -13.43 -6.80 1.11
C ILE A 16 -13.57 -8.20 0.50
N GLU A 17 -12.71 -8.52 -0.47
CA GLU A 17 -12.62 -9.87 -1.00
C GLU A 17 -11.44 -10.60 -0.35
N ILE A 18 -11.71 -11.78 0.21
CA ILE A 18 -10.70 -12.65 0.80
C ILE A 18 -10.93 -14.05 0.23
N ASN A 19 -9.92 -14.58 -0.47
CA ASN A 19 -9.99 -15.90 -1.11
C ASN A 19 -11.21 -16.07 -2.03
N GLY A 20 -11.60 -15.02 -2.77
CA GLY A 20 -12.74 -15.02 -3.68
C GLY A 20 -14.12 -14.89 -3.01
N ALA A 21 -14.17 -14.78 -1.68
CA ALA A 21 -15.40 -14.52 -0.94
C ALA A 21 -15.49 -13.03 -0.55
N GLN A 22 -16.67 -12.44 -0.73
CA GLN A 22 -16.93 -11.04 -0.38
C GLN A 22 -17.50 -10.93 1.03
N TYR A 23 -16.89 -10.06 1.84
CA TYR A 23 -17.33 -9.74 3.19
C TYR A 23 -17.74 -8.27 3.29
N PRO A 24 -18.81 -7.95 4.03
CA PRO A 24 -19.25 -6.57 4.17
C PRO A 24 -18.19 -5.72 4.89
N LEU A 25 -17.94 -4.53 4.35
CA LEU A 25 -17.11 -3.52 4.99
C LEU A 25 -17.99 -2.57 5.82
N VAL A 26 -17.57 -2.30 7.06
CA VAL A 26 -18.25 -1.40 7.99
C VAL A 26 -17.30 -0.29 8.44
N ILE A 27 -17.73 0.96 8.33
CA ILE A 27 -17.00 2.08 8.96
C ILE A 27 -17.71 2.42 10.28
N PRO A 28 -17.06 2.21 11.45
CA PRO A 28 -17.65 2.57 12.74
C PRO A 28 -18.02 4.05 12.76
N SER A 29 -19.28 4.33 13.10
CA SER A 29 -19.83 5.69 13.11
C SER A 29 -19.69 6.45 11.77
N GLY A 30 -19.58 5.73 10.65
CA GLY A 30 -19.41 6.32 9.32
C GLY A 30 -20.60 7.18 8.90
N ALA A 31 -21.82 6.80 9.27
CA ALA A 31 -23.02 7.60 9.00
C ALA A 31 -23.07 8.92 9.80
N GLN A 32 -22.45 8.95 10.98
CA GLN A 32 -22.44 10.11 11.87
C GLN A 32 -21.25 11.03 11.60
N THR A 33 -20.10 10.45 11.24
CA THR A 33 -18.83 11.19 11.22
C THR A 33 -18.01 11.04 9.94
N GLY A 34 -18.43 10.19 9.01
CA GLY A 34 -17.69 9.87 7.79
C GLY A 34 -16.29 9.33 8.07
N LEU A 35 -15.41 9.42 7.08
CA LEU A 35 -13.98 9.25 7.28
C LEU A 35 -13.39 10.53 7.88
N LYS A 36 -12.56 10.41 8.92
CA LYS A 36 -11.94 11.55 9.61
C LYS A 36 -10.48 11.70 9.23
N LEU A 37 -10.05 12.94 9.04
CA LEU A 37 -8.63 13.29 9.07
C LEU A 37 -8.15 13.22 10.53
N VAL A 38 -7.09 12.45 10.80
CA VAL A 38 -6.55 12.34 12.18
C VAL A 38 -5.53 13.42 12.50
N GLN A 39 -5.28 14.34 11.57
CA GLN A 39 -4.36 15.47 11.74
C GLN A 39 -4.98 16.75 11.22
N GLY A 40 -4.74 17.85 11.94
CA GLY A 40 -5.04 19.20 11.47
C GLY A 40 -3.99 19.67 10.47
N PHE A 41 -4.30 20.74 9.76
CA PHE A 41 -3.34 21.46 8.90
C PHE A 41 -3.47 22.96 9.16
N THR A 42 -2.38 23.68 8.93
CA THR A 42 -2.37 25.15 9.01
C THR A 42 -2.37 25.71 7.60
N MET A 43 -3.25 26.68 7.34
CA MET A 43 -3.33 27.36 6.05
C MET A 43 -2.91 28.82 6.24
N THR A 44 -1.86 29.22 5.53
CA THR A 44 -1.44 30.63 5.51
C THR A 44 -2.38 31.42 4.60
N ALA A 45 -2.75 32.64 5.01
CA ALA A 45 -3.61 33.50 4.20
C ALA A 45 -2.99 33.74 2.81
N ASN A 46 -3.83 33.73 1.78
CA ASN A 46 -3.46 33.95 0.37
C ASN A 46 -2.44 32.94 -0.20
N GLN A 47 -2.32 31.75 0.39
CA GLN A 47 -1.51 30.66 -0.15
C GLN A 47 -2.40 29.50 -0.61
N VAL A 48 -1.98 28.83 -1.68
CA VAL A 48 -2.59 27.58 -2.13
C VAL A 48 -1.85 26.43 -1.46
N ALA A 49 -2.57 25.60 -0.70
CA ALA A 49 -2.02 24.39 -0.10
C ALA A 49 -2.63 23.16 -0.79
N ASN A 50 -1.78 22.32 -1.37
CA ASN A 50 -2.17 21.08 -2.00
C ASN A 50 -1.86 19.91 -1.07
N PHE A 51 -2.87 19.10 -0.78
CA PHE A 51 -2.75 17.96 0.12
C PHE A 51 -3.19 16.69 -0.56
N THR A 52 -2.47 15.61 -0.30
CA THR A 52 -2.91 14.25 -0.63
C THR A 52 -3.49 13.59 0.60
N VAL A 53 -4.64 12.94 0.43
CA VAL A 53 -5.25 12.08 1.45
C VAL A 53 -4.73 10.67 1.22
N ASP A 54 -4.08 10.10 2.23
CA ASP A 54 -3.51 8.76 2.19
C ASP A 54 -4.09 7.89 3.32
N PHE A 55 -4.29 6.61 3.03
CA PHE A 55 -4.72 5.62 4.02
C PHE A 55 -4.14 4.24 3.67
N MET A 56 -3.43 3.64 4.62
CA MET A 56 -2.95 2.27 4.49
C MET A 56 -4.08 1.29 4.80
N LEU A 57 -4.64 0.65 3.76
CA LEU A 57 -5.77 -0.26 3.91
C LEU A 57 -5.46 -1.41 4.87
N GLN A 58 -4.27 -2.02 4.75
CA GLN A 58 -3.91 -3.21 5.51
C GLN A 58 -3.87 -2.98 7.04
N GLN A 59 -3.47 -1.79 7.50
CA GLN A 59 -3.48 -1.44 8.92
C GLN A 59 -4.83 -0.88 9.41
N SER A 60 -5.69 -0.52 8.46
CA SER A 60 -6.98 0.12 8.71
C SER A 60 -8.12 -0.88 8.80
N ILE A 61 -7.94 -2.12 8.34
CA ILE A 61 -8.94 -3.18 8.45
C ILE A 61 -8.73 -4.03 9.71
N THR A 62 -9.82 -4.31 10.43
CA THR A 62 -9.85 -5.27 11.54
C THR A 62 -11.07 -6.18 11.42
N ALA A 63 -10.97 -7.42 11.90
CA ALA A 63 -12.10 -8.35 11.99
C ALA A 63 -12.35 -8.72 13.46
N PRO A 64 -13.12 -7.91 14.24
CA PRO A 64 -13.42 -8.22 15.62
C PRO A 64 -14.26 -9.51 15.73
N PRO A 65 -13.91 -10.46 16.60
CA PRO A 65 -14.68 -11.67 16.79
C PRO A 65 -16.14 -11.38 17.18
N GLY A 66 -17.08 -12.07 16.53
CA GLY A 66 -18.50 -11.99 16.86
C GLY A 66 -19.25 -10.78 16.29
N GLN A 67 -18.59 -9.93 15.50
CA GLN A 67 -19.26 -8.84 14.80
C GLN A 67 -19.74 -9.32 13.43
N THR A 68 -21.06 -9.32 13.22
CA THR A 68 -21.67 -9.83 11.98
C THR A 68 -22.81 -8.94 11.50
N SER A 69 -22.88 -8.73 10.19
CA SER A 69 -24.02 -8.11 9.50
C SER A 69 -24.59 -9.07 8.42
N GLY A 70 -25.75 -8.71 7.86
CA GLY A 70 -26.31 -9.39 6.68
C GLY A 70 -26.45 -10.92 6.81
N GLY A 71 -27.17 -11.41 7.82
CA GLY A 71 -27.47 -12.85 7.95
C GLY A 71 -26.41 -13.69 8.68
N GLY A 72 -25.53 -13.07 9.47
CA GLY A 72 -24.53 -13.77 10.29
C GLY A 72 -23.13 -13.83 9.67
N THR A 73 -22.87 -13.05 8.62
CA THR A 73 -21.55 -12.96 7.97
C THR A 73 -20.64 -12.05 8.78
N GLN A 74 -19.39 -12.46 9.01
CA GLN A 74 -18.38 -11.64 9.69
C GLN A 74 -18.20 -10.27 9.02
N ASP A 75 -18.22 -9.22 9.83
CA ASP A 75 -17.93 -7.85 9.39
C ASP A 75 -16.43 -7.57 9.43
N TYR A 76 -15.96 -6.79 8.45
CA TYR A 76 -14.65 -6.18 8.47
C TYR A 76 -14.80 -4.69 8.75
N LEU A 77 -14.15 -4.21 9.82
CA LEU A 77 -14.16 -2.81 10.19
C LEU A 77 -13.03 -2.05 9.51
N LEU A 78 -13.38 -0.95 8.84
CA LEU A 78 -12.42 0.04 8.37
C LEU A 78 -12.32 1.18 9.39
N LYS A 79 -11.13 1.37 9.97
CA LYS A 79 -10.83 2.51 10.85
C LYS A 79 -11.01 3.81 10.06
N PRO A 80 -11.77 4.80 10.57
CA PRO A 80 -12.01 6.06 9.87
C PRO A 80 -10.85 7.05 10.03
N ALA A 81 -9.60 6.60 9.83
CA ALA A 81 -8.40 7.39 10.05
C ALA A 81 -7.64 7.64 8.76
N LEU A 82 -7.78 8.85 8.22
CA LEU A 82 -7.10 9.31 7.01
C LEU A 82 -5.90 10.19 7.38
N ARG A 83 -4.77 9.99 6.71
CA ARG A 83 -3.59 10.86 6.80
C ARG A 83 -3.66 11.93 5.71
N LEU A 84 -3.14 13.10 6.02
CA LEU A 84 -3.00 14.23 5.12
C LEU A 84 -1.51 14.47 4.92
N ILE A 85 -1.07 14.51 3.67
CA ILE A 85 0.32 14.77 3.30
C ILE A 85 0.34 16.12 2.60
N ASN A 86 1.14 17.05 3.10
CA ASN A 86 1.35 18.32 2.42
C ASN A 86 2.29 18.08 1.24
N ASN A 87 1.81 18.31 0.02
CA ASN A 87 2.55 17.95 -1.18
C ASN A 87 3.86 18.74 -1.30
N VAL A 88 3.94 19.94 -0.70
CA VAL A 88 5.19 20.73 -0.70
C VAL A 88 6.29 20.15 0.19
N GLN A 89 5.95 19.23 1.09
CA GLN A 89 6.87 18.54 2.01
C GLN A 89 7.17 17.11 1.56
N ALA A 90 6.53 16.66 0.49
CA ALA A 90 6.62 15.30 0.00
C ALA A 90 7.45 15.23 -1.29
N GLY A 91 8.08 14.09 -1.52
CA GLY A 91 8.72 13.74 -2.77
C GLY A 91 8.22 12.39 -3.27
N THR A 92 8.92 11.86 -4.27
CA THR A 92 8.58 10.60 -4.93
C THR A 92 9.76 9.65 -4.85
N ILE A 93 9.50 8.35 -4.62
CA ILE A 93 10.44 7.28 -4.97
C ILE A 93 9.85 6.57 -6.18
N SER A 94 10.62 6.43 -7.25
CA SER A 94 10.22 5.68 -8.43
C SER A 94 11.40 5.04 -9.10
N GLY A 95 11.16 4.13 -10.02
CA GLY A 95 12.22 3.49 -10.77
C GLY A 95 11.76 2.31 -11.59
N THR A 96 12.74 1.56 -12.07
CA THR A 96 12.53 0.37 -12.89
C THR A 96 12.93 -0.89 -12.14
N VAL A 97 12.24 -1.99 -12.41
CA VAL A 97 12.62 -3.32 -11.94
C VAL A 97 12.98 -4.18 -13.14
N ALA A 98 14.25 -4.56 -13.27
CA ALA A 98 14.70 -5.40 -14.36
C ALA A 98 14.09 -6.81 -14.22
N LEU A 99 13.64 -7.38 -15.34
CA LEU A 99 13.09 -8.74 -15.34
C LEU A 99 14.11 -9.78 -14.85
N SER A 100 15.40 -9.57 -15.11
CA SER A 100 16.49 -10.41 -14.60
C SER A 100 16.54 -10.44 -13.06
N THR A 101 16.18 -9.34 -12.41
CA THR A 101 16.15 -9.25 -10.95
C THR A 101 15.00 -10.09 -10.40
N LEU A 102 13.84 -10.04 -11.05
CA LEU A 102 12.70 -10.90 -10.72
C LEU A 102 12.99 -12.38 -10.98
N GLN A 103 13.72 -12.70 -12.05
CA GLN A 103 14.13 -14.08 -12.38
C GLN A 103 15.05 -14.72 -11.35
N SER A 104 15.72 -13.92 -10.51
CA SER A 104 16.57 -14.44 -9.44
C SER A 104 15.78 -15.18 -8.35
N ILE A 105 14.47 -14.90 -8.23
CA ILE A 105 13.57 -15.52 -7.25
C ILE A 105 12.31 -16.01 -7.97
N SER A 106 12.13 -17.33 -8.07
CA SER A 106 11.01 -17.94 -8.81
C SER A 106 9.63 -17.51 -8.33
N ALA A 107 9.49 -17.19 -7.03
CA ALA A 107 8.24 -16.71 -6.45
C ALA A 107 7.74 -15.41 -7.10
N CYS A 108 8.64 -14.48 -7.49
CA CYS A 108 8.25 -13.23 -8.14
C CYS A 108 7.48 -13.45 -9.45
N LEU A 109 7.79 -14.54 -10.15
CA LEU A 109 7.26 -14.87 -11.47
C LEU A 109 6.18 -15.96 -11.41
N ALA A 110 5.75 -16.38 -10.22
CA ALA A 110 4.64 -17.30 -10.10
C ALA A 110 3.38 -16.66 -10.71
N GLY A 111 2.75 -17.35 -11.67
CA GLY A 111 1.60 -16.83 -12.41
C GLY A 111 1.94 -15.80 -13.51
N TYR A 112 3.22 -15.50 -13.73
CA TYR A 112 3.65 -14.63 -14.83
C TYR A 112 3.59 -15.35 -16.19
N SER A 113 2.99 -14.71 -17.20
CA SER A 113 2.79 -15.28 -18.54
C SER A 113 3.79 -14.78 -19.59
N GLY A 114 4.88 -14.11 -19.17
CA GLY A 114 5.89 -13.56 -20.07
C GLY A 114 5.67 -12.10 -20.47
N SER A 115 4.49 -11.53 -20.19
CA SER A 115 4.21 -10.10 -20.24
C SER A 115 2.99 -9.76 -19.38
N GLY A 116 2.87 -8.51 -18.93
CA GLY A 116 1.74 -8.05 -18.13
C GLY A 116 1.99 -8.14 -16.63
N PRO A 117 0.94 -8.36 -15.81
CA PRO A 117 1.01 -8.18 -14.36
C PRO A 117 1.92 -9.22 -13.68
N LEU A 118 2.47 -8.81 -12.54
CA LEU A 118 3.32 -9.62 -11.68
C LEU A 118 2.60 -9.85 -10.34
N PRO A 119 1.70 -10.85 -10.25
CA PRO A 119 0.79 -10.97 -9.10
C PRO A 119 1.48 -11.29 -7.77
N ASN A 120 2.76 -11.69 -7.82
CA ASN A 120 3.55 -12.10 -6.66
C ASN A 120 4.77 -11.21 -6.42
N ALA A 121 4.90 -10.09 -7.14
CA ALA A 121 6.01 -9.16 -6.96
C ALA A 121 5.49 -7.73 -6.81
N GLN A 122 5.97 -7.05 -5.78
CA GLN A 122 5.71 -5.64 -5.54
C GLN A 122 6.99 -4.97 -5.01
N VAL A 123 6.98 -3.65 -4.89
CA VAL A 123 8.04 -2.94 -4.18
C VAL A 123 7.54 -2.59 -2.79
N ASP A 124 8.33 -2.91 -1.77
CA ASP A 124 8.08 -2.56 -0.39
C ASP A 124 8.99 -1.39 0.01
N ILE A 125 8.39 -0.32 0.56
CA ILE A 125 9.12 0.84 1.05
C ILE A 125 8.92 0.94 2.57
N PHE A 126 10.01 0.90 3.31
CA PHE A 126 10.05 1.03 4.77
C PHE A 126 10.58 2.40 5.17
N SER A 127 10.09 2.95 6.28
CA SER A 127 10.63 4.18 6.86
C SER A 127 11.97 3.92 7.57
N GLY A 128 12.91 4.83 7.36
CA GLY A 128 14.25 4.77 7.97
C GLY A 128 15.15 3.69 7.36
N THR A 129 16.24 3.41 8.08
CA THR A 129 17.22 2.38 7.72
C THR A 129 16.86 1.08 8.44
N VAL A 130 16.40 0.10 7.67
CA VAL A 130 16.02 -1.23 8.19
C VAL A 130 16.61 -2.32 7.29
N THR A 131 16.60 -3.56 7.78
CA THR A 131 16.75 -4.74 6.91
C THR A 131 15.36 -5.29 6.63
N PRO A 132 14.89 -5.31 5.36
CA PRO A 132 13.57 -5.81 5.02
C PRO A 132 13.29 -7.21 5.58
N SER A 133 12.12 -7.40 6.17
CA SER A 133 11.66 -8.70 6.66
C SER A 133 10.14 -8.73 6.73
N SER A 134 9.56 -9.93 6.70
CA SER A 134 8.10 -10.13 6.81
C SER A 134 7.52 -9.77 8.18
N THR A 135 8.37 -9.47 9.18
CA THR A 135 7.93 -8.99 10.50
C THR A 135 7.81 -7.48 10.56
N LEU A 136 8.33 -6.76 9.56
CA LEU A 136 8.20 -5.32 9.44
C LEU A 136 7.02 -5.00 8.52
N THR A 137 6.31 -3.90 8.81
CA THR A 137 5.27 -3.40 7.93
C THR A 137 5.85 -2.28 7.06
N PRO A 138 5.87 -2.42 5.72
CA PRO A 138 6.21 -1.31 4.85
C PRO A 138 5.23 -0.16 5.04
N VAL A 139 5.66 1.07 4.81
CA VAL A 139 4.77 2.23 4.86
C VAL A 139 3.92 2.35 3.60
N VAL A 140 4.40 1.81 2.48
CA VAL A 140 3.68 1.73 1.19
C VAL A 140 4.24 0.56 0.37
N GLU A 141 3.39 0.01 -0.49
CA GLU A 141 3.65 -1.19 -1.30
C GLU A 141 3.28 -0.91 -2.78
N PRO A 142 4.02 -0.05 -3.49
CA PRO A 142 3.72 0.24 -4.89
C PRO A 142 3.77 -1.01 -5.78
N GLU A 143 2.78 -1.13 -6.65
CA GLU A 143 2.72 -2.18 -7.68
C GLU A 143 3.83 -1.99 -8.73
N ILE A 144 4.41 -3.10 -9.18
CA ILE A 144 5.30 -3.12 -10.32
C ILE A 144 4.45 -3.27 -11.59
N ALA A 145 4.32 -2.18 -12.35
CA ALA A 145 3.50 -2.14 -13.55
C ALA A 145 4.35 -2.21 -14.83
N LEU A 146 3.82 -2.86 -15.87
CA LEU A 146 4.43 -2.83 -17.20
C LEU A 146 4.11 -1.50 -17.89
N SER A 147 5.14 -0.71 -18.17
CA SER A 147 4.99 0.54 -18.93
C SER A 147 4.70 0.29 -20.41
N SER A 148 4.21 1.30 -21.12
CA SER A 148 4.00 1.28 -22.58
C SER A 148 5.28 1.02 -23.38
N SER A 149 6.45 1.29 -22.78
CA SER A 149 7.76 1.02 -23.38
C SER A 149 8.25 -0.42 -23.21
N GLY A 150 7.49 -1.26 -22.47
CA GLY A 150 7.85 -2.64 -22.17
C GLY A 150 8.76 -2.82 -20.95
N SER A 151 9.11 -1.74 -20.24
CA SER A 151 9.85 -1.81 -18.98
C SER A 151 8.91 -1.93 -17.78
N TYR A 152 9.29 -2.74 -16.79
CA TYR A 152 8.61 -2.78 -15.49
C TYR A 152 9.04 -1.59 -14.64
N THR A 153 8.05 -0.85 -14.15
CA THR A 153 8.24 0.41 -13.43
C THR A 153 7.35 0.47 -12.20
N TYR A 154 7.77 1.21 -11.20
CA TYR A 154 6.94 1.55 -10.05
C TYR A 154 7.08 3.05 -9.75
N ASP A 155 6.02 3.65 -9.21
CA ASP A 155 5.99 5.06 -8.85
C ASP A 155 5.24 5.23 -7.53
N GLN A 156 5.93 5.78 -6.52
CA GLN A 156 5.37 6.05 -5.21
C GLN A 156 5.54 7.54 -4.87
N PRO A 157 4.52 8.35 -5.17
CA PRO A 157 4.50 9.75 -4.78
C PRO A 157 4.10 9.92 -3.31
N PHE A 158 4.16 11.17 -2.86
CA PHE A 158 3.67 11.63 -1.55
C PHE A 158 4.38 11.02 -0.34
N LEU A 159 5.65 10.65 -0.48
CA LEU A 159 6.47 10.28 0.66
C LEU A 159 7.02 11.55 1.34
N LEU A 160 6.85 11.68 2.64
CA LEU A 160 7.44 12.81 3.38
C LEU A 160 8.97 12.80 3.24
N ALA A 161 9.59 13.97 3.27
CA ALA A 161 11.05 14.06 3.27
C ALA A 161 11.66 13.26 4.43
N GLY A 162 12.65 12.42 4.14
CA GLY A 162 13.21 11.50 5.12
C GLY A 162 14.01 10.34 4.50
N GLY A 163 14.58 9.51 5.37
CA GLY A 163 15.26 8.28 4.97
C GLY A 163 14.30 7.11 4.86
N TYR A 164 14.52 6.24 3.87
CA TYR A 164 13.73 5.06 3.56
C TYR A 164 14.63 3.89 3.17
N THR A 165 14.08 2.68 3.25
CA THR A 165 14.67 1.46 2.70
C THR A 165 13.68 0.84 1.71
N VAL A 166 14.14 0.52 0.50
CA VAL A 166 13.30 0.02 -0.60
C VAL A 166 13.77 -1.37 -1.02
N ALA A 167 12.86 -2.31 -1.24
CA ALA A 167 13.19 -3.62 -1.79
C ALA A 167 12.05 -4.14 -2.66
N VAL A 168 12.36 -5.02 -3.62
CA VAL A 168 11.35 -5.84 -4.28
C VAL A 168 10.96 -6.96 -3.34
N ALA A 169 9.68 -7.09 -3.02
CA ALA A 169 9.13 -8.16 -2.21
C ALA A 169 8.46 -9.20 -3.12
N CYS A 170 8.90 -10.44 -3.01
CA CYS A 170 8.36 -11.55 -3.77
C CYS A 170 7.66 -12.55 -2.85
N SER A 171 6.34 -12.61 -3.00
CA SER A 171 5.46 -13.46 -2.22
C SER A 171 5.40 -14.85 -2.83
N GLY A 172 5.52 -15.87 -1.99
CA GLY A 172 5.46 -17.26 -2.40
C GLY A 172 4.84 -18.13 -1.33
N THR A 173 4.79 -19.43 -1.62
CA THR A 173 4.31 -20.44 -0.67
C THR A 173 5.37 -21.52 -0.55
N SER A 174 5.75 -21.86 0.69
CA SER A 174 6.68 -22.95 0.96
C SER A 174 6.06 -24.31 0.61
N SER A 175 6.88 -25.36 0.57
CA SER A 175 6.41 -26.75 0.42
C SER A 175 5.45 -27.21 1.53
N THR A 176 5.44 -26.51 2.67
CA THR A 176 4.53 -26.76 3.80
C THR A 176 3.25 -25.92 3.74
N GLY A 177 3.03 -25.17 2.65
CA GLY A 177 1.87 -24.30 2.48
C GLY A 177 1.94 -22.99 3.27
N THR A 178 3.12 -22.62 3.77
CA THR A 178 3.32 -21.37 4.52
C THR A 178 3.64 -20.23 3.57
N SER A 179 2.94 -19.10 3.67
CA SER A 179 3.29 -17.90 2.89
C SER A 179 4.66 -17.38 3.30
N THR A 180 5.51 -17.11 2.33
CA THR A 180 6.85 -16.57 2.52
C THR A 180 7.02 -15.31 1.66
N VAL A 181 7.85 -14.37 2.14
CA VAL A 181 8.25 -13.19 1.37
C VAL A 181 9.76 -13.16 1.31
N THR A 182 10.30 -13.01 0.10
CA THR A 182 11.74 -12.86 -0.14
C THR A 182 12.01 -11.46 -0.70
N PHE A 183 13.01 -10.78 -0.15
CA PHE A 183 13.34 -9.41 -0.51
C PHE A 183 14.57 -9.33 -1.42
N ILE A 184 14.52 -8.45 -2.42
CA ILE A 184 15.61 -8.21 -3.36
C ILE A 184 15.94 -6.70 -3.40
N PRO A 185 17.17 -6.29 -3.06
CA PRO A 185 18.17 -7.08 -2.36
C PRO A 185 17.71 -7.39 -0.92
N ALA A 186 18.22 -8.46 -0.32
CA ALA A 186 17.82 -8.87 1.04
C ALA A 186 18.11 -7.80 2.11
N ALA A 187 19.14 -6.97 1.89
CA ALA A 187 19.48 -5.86 2.78
C ALA A 187 18.60 -4.60 2.55
N GLY A 188 17.82 -4.58 1.46
CA GLY A 188 17.18 -3.38 0.94
C GLY A 188 18.17 -2.37 0.35
N THR A 189 17.61 -1.37 -0.32
CA THR A 189 18.35 -0.24 -0.90
C THR A 189 17.95 1.03 -0.17
N ALA A 190 18.93 1.75 0.38
CA ALA A 190 18.66 3.02 1.05
C ALA A 190 18.22 4.09 0.04
N ALA A 191 17.20 4.86 0.40
CA ALA A 191 16.70 5.99 -0.36
C ALA A 191 16.50 7.20 0.57
N THR A 192 16.74 8.41 0.04
CA THR A 192 16.47 9.66 0.78
C THR A 192 15.51 10.51 -0.01
N VAL A 193 14.29 10.68 0.51
CA VAL A 193 13.29 11.53 -0.11
C VAL A 193 13.56 12.97 0.28
N THR A 194 13.64 13.83 -0.73
CA THR A 194 13.66 15.29 -0.57
C THR A 194 12.35 15.85 -1.14
N ALA A 195 11.78 16.85 -0.47
CA ALA A 195 10.53 17.46 -0.91
C ALA A 195 10.62 18.01 -2.35
N ASN A 196 9.55 17.81 -3.12
CA ASN A 196 9.41 18.17 -4.53
C ASN A 196 10.47 17.55 -5.47
N GLN A 197 11.14 16.49 -5.05
CA GLN A 197 12.10 15.76 -5.87
C GLN A 197 11.70 14.30 -6.05
N THR A 198 12.17 13.70 -7.15
CA THR A 198 12.08 12.27 -7.38
C THR A 198 13.42 11.63 -7.04
N THR A 199 13.38 10.61 -6.19
CA THR A 199 14.51 9.75 -5.86
C THR A 199 14.38 8.48 -6.68
N THR A 200 15.34 8.21 -7.56
CA THR A 200 15.33 7.01 -8.38
C THR A 200 15.99 5.85 -7.67
N VAL A 201 15.29 4.72 -7.56
CA VAL A 201 15.85 3.44 -7.11
C VAL A 201 15.51 2.37 -8.14
N ASN A 202 16.54 1.76 -8.72
CA ASN A 202 16.38 0.71 -9.73
C ASN A 202 16.83 -0.63 -9.18
N PHE A 203 16.15 -1.69 -9.62
CA PHE A 203 16.41 -3.08 -9.23
C PHE A 203 16.77 -3.92 -10.44
#